data_AF-A0A834SZW6-F1
#
_entry.id   AF-A0A834SZW6-F1
#
_cell.length_a   1.000
_cell.length_b   1.000
_cell.length_c   1.000
_cell.angle_alpha   90.00
_cell.angle_beta   90.00
_cell.angle_gamma   90.00
#
_symmetry.space_group_name_H-M   'P 1'
#
loop_
_entity.id
_entity.type
_entity.pdbx_description
1 polymer ?
#
loop_
_entity_poly.entity_id
_entity_poly.type
_entity_poly.pdbx_seq_one_letter_code
_entity_poly.pdbx_strand_id
1 'polypeptide(L)'
;MDPKLCANGCGFYGSSETYNLCSKCYKDHILTLAKSSVKDITELTSSLSLNDDQDSAASKTSEIKNSETAQQSEKKKSNRYPEEHSCTVNFKQIGREILIKQNPVIKADKLDKIL
;
A
#
# COMPACT_ATOMS: atom_id res chain seq x y z
N MET A 1 25.93 14.76 -6.68
CA MET A 1 25.32 14.71 -5.33
C MET A 1 24.95 13.27 -5.07
N ASP A 2 25.61 12.62 -4.12
CA ASP A 2 25.34 11.22 -3.77
C ASP A 2 24.02 11.08 -2.99
N PRO A 3 23.16 10.12 -3.35
CA PRO A 3 21.90 9.89 -2.64
C PRO A 3 22.14 9.53 -1.17
N LYS A 4 21.59 10.33 -0.25
CA LYS A 4 21.73 10.07 1.19
C LYS A 4 20.77 8.99 1.65
N LEU A 5 21.27 8.09 2.49
CA LEU A 5 20.47 7.07 3.15
C LEU A 5 19.55 7.71 4.20
N CYS A 6 18.44 7.02 4.47
CA CYS A 6 17.45 7.40 5.47
C CYS A 6 18.12 7.59 6.82
N ALA A 7 17.85 8.72 7.49
CA ALA A 7 18.40 9.04 8.80
C ALA A 7 18.06 7.99 9.87
N ASN A 8 16.92 7.29 9.73
CA ASN A 8 16.52 6.19 10.61
C ASN A 8 17.29 4.87 10.33
N GLY A 9 18.25 4.85 9.40
CA GLY A 9 19.09 3.68 9.16
C GLY A 9 18.38 2.48 8.52
N CYS A 10 17.21 2.66 7.90
CA CYS A 10 16.40 1.55 7.38
C CYS A 10 16.85 0.96 6.03
N GLY A 11 17.98 1.43 5.48
CA GLY A 11 18.54 0.95 4.21
C GLY A 11 17.92 1.52 2.93
N PHE A 12 16.93 2.41 3.04
CA PHE A 12 16.38 3.16 1.90
C PHE A 12 16.96 4.57 1.80
N TYR A 13 16.86 5.23 0.64
CA TYR A 13 17.27 6.62 0.47
C TYR A 13 16.22 7.59 1.03
N GLY A 14 16.69 8.72 1.58
CA GLY A 14 15.85 9.81 2.06
C GLY A 14 16.02 11.07 1.22
N SER A 15 15.06 12.00 1.29
CA SER A 15 15.16 13.30 0.61
C SER A 15 15.47 14.42 1.61
N SER A 16 16.18 15.47 1.17
CA SER A 16 16.49 16.63 2.03
C SER A 16 15.23 17.35 2.50
N GLU A 17 14.17 17.35 1.68
CA GLU A 17 12.88 17.97 2.01
C GLU A 17 12.14 17.23 3.13
N THR A 18 12.40 15.93 3.32
CA THR A 18 11.77 15.09 4.35
C THR A 18 12.72 14.79 5.50
N TYR A 19 13.65 15.71 5.79
CA TYR A 19 14.67 15.57 6.84
C TYR A 19 15.59 14.34 6.65
N ASN A 20 15.86 13.97 5.40
CA ASN A 20 16.57 12.75 5.02
C ASN A 20 15.87 11.47 5.48
N LEU A 21 14.54 11.45 5.65
CA LEU A 21 13.80 10.21 5.92
C LEU A 21 13.28 9.59 4.61
N CYS A 22 13.17 8.27 4.57
CA CYS A 22 12.44 7.60 3.49
C CYS A 22 10.93 7.84 3.64
N SER A 23 10.14 7.62 2.58
CA SER A 23 8.69 7.84 2.57
C SER A 23 7.93 7.11 3.69
N LYS A 24 8.40 5.93 4.09
CA LYS A 24 7.82 5.16 5.21
C LYS A 24 8.15 5.79 6.56
N CYS A 25 9.42 6.03 6.84
CA CYS A 25 9.86 6.63 8.10
C CYS A 25 9.32 8.05 8.26
N TYR A 26 9.20 8.82 7.18
CA TYR A 26 8.63 10.16 7.23
C TYR A 26 7.17 10.13 7.67
N LYS A 27 6.36 9.20 7.15
CA LYS A 27 4.97 9.01 7.63
C LYS A 27 4.93 8.67 9.12
N ASP A 28 5.77 7.74 9.56
CA ASP A 28 5.87 7.34 10.97
C ASP A 28 6.26 8.54 11.87
N HIS A 29 7.16 9.40 11.39
CA HIS A 29 7.58 10.63 12.07
C HIS A 29 6.43 11.64 12.20
N ILE A 30 5.70 11.91 11.12
CA ILE A 30 4.52 12.81 11.15
C ILE A 30 3.44 12.27 12.11
N LEU A 31 3.19 10.96 12.11
CA LEU A 31 2.26 10.34 13.05
C LEU A 31 2.74 10.44 14.51
N THR A 32 4.04 10.38 14.74
CA THR A 32 4.63 10.52 16.08
C THR A 32 4.51 11.96 16.59
N LEU A 33 4.72 12.95 15.72
CA LEU A 33 4.51 14.37 16.02
C LEU A 33 3.03 14.68 16.29
N ALA A 34 2.10 14.10 15.52
CA ALA A 34 0.67 14.26 15.77
C ALA A 34 0.23 13.64 17.11
N LYS A 35 0.94 12.61 17.59
CA LYS A 35 0.69 11.92 18.86
C LYS A 35 1.40 12.55 20.06
N SER A 36 2.26 13.55 19.88
CA SER A 36 3.04 14.13 20.98
C SER A 36 2.26 15.14 21.83
N SER A 37 1.00 15.46 21.49
CA SER A 37 0.15 16.34 22.30
C SER A 37 -0.40 15.69 23.59
N VAL A 38 0.05 14.49 23.96
CA VAL A 38 -0.44 13.71 25.13
C VAL A 38 0.71 13.27 26.07
N LYS A 39 1.96 13.65 25.80
CA LYS A 39 3.13 13.08 26.52
C LYS A 39 3.56 13.82 27.79
N ASP A 40 3.00 14.98 28.09
CA ASP A 40 3.33 15.73 29.32
C ASP A 40 2.73 15.11 30.61
N ILE A 41 1.97 14.00 30.52
CA ILE A 41 1.35 13.36 31.70
C ILE A 41 2.07 12.05 32.11
N THR A 42 2.93 11.46 31.26
CA THR A 42 3.48 10.10 31.47
C THR A 42 4.98 10.04 31.75
N GLU A 43 5.59 11.09 32.33
CA GLU A 43 6.96 11.00 32.87
C GLU A 43 7.00 10.62 34.37
N LEU A 44 5.84 10.47 35.04
CA LEU A 44 5.83 10.04 36.45
C LEU A 44 5.50 8.55 36.66
N THR A 45 5.04 7.82 35.65
CA THR A 45 4.90 6.35 35.76
C THR A 45 6.23 5.67 35.39
N SER A 46 7.17 5.87 36.30
CA SER A 46 8.41 5.12 36.46
C SER A 46 8.16 3.60 36.37
N SER A 47 9.02 2.91 35.61
CA SER A 47 9.65 1.67 36.08
C SER A 47 8.89 0.35 36.17
N LEU A 48 7.95 -0.01 35.28
CA LEU A 48 7.44 -1.40 35.28
C LEU A 48 7.41 -2.02 33.88
N SER A 49 8.39 -2.89 33.64
CA SER A 49 8.40 -3.86 32.55
C SER A 49 7.20 -4.80 32.63
N LEU A 50 6.60 -5.14 31.50
CA LEU A 50 6.04 -6.48 31.26
C LEU A 50 6.40 -6.90 29.84
N ASN A 51 7.25 -7.92 29.77
CA ASN A 51 7.24 -8.87 28.67
C ASN A 51 5.91 -9.61 28.74
N ASP A 52 5.25 -9.81 27.61
CA ASP A 52 4.31 -10.92 27.45
C ASP A 52 4.48 -11.51 26.05
N ASP A 53 4.50 -12.83 26.07
CA ASP A 53 4.97 -13.76 25.06
C ASP A 53 3.88 -14.10 24.01
N GLN A 54 4.33 -14.68 22.89
CA GLN A 54 3.67 -15.63 21.96
C GLN A 54 2.14 -15.52 21.71
N ASP A 55 1.63 -15.53 20.49
CA ASP A 55 1.72 -16.70 19.61
C ASP A 55 1.30 -16.35 18.17
N SER A 56 1.68 -17.29 17.31
CA SER A 56 1.37 -17.53 15.92
C SER A 56 -0.07 -17.26 15.44
N ALA A 57 -0.15 -17.35 14.11
CA ALA A 57 -1.31 -17.70 13.31
C ALA A 57 -2.10 -16.56 12.65
N ALA A 58 -1.94 -16.56 11.33
CA ALA A 58 -2.99 -16.41 10.34
C ALA A 58 -3.53 -15.00 10.05
N SER A 59 -3.52 -14.69 8.73
CA SER A 59 -4.64 -14.06 8.00
C SER A 59 -5.03 -12.63 8.43
N LYS A 60 -5.10 -11.61 7.58
CA LYS A 60 -5.43 -11.48 6.16
C LYS A 60 -5.45 -9.97 5.87
N THR A 61 -5.03 -9.62 4.65
CA THR A 61 -5.43 -8.37 3.98
C THR A 61 -6.95 -8.27 3.78
N SER A 62 -7.49 -7.05 3.85
CA SER A 62 -8.41 -6.44 2.86
C SER A 62 -8.79 -4.96 3.12
N GLU A 63 -8.14 -4.06 2.38
CA GLU A 63 -8.69 -2.93 1.58
C GLU A 63 -9.45 -1.76 2.25
N ILE A 64 -8.77 -0.60 2.39
CA ILE A 64 -9.48 0.69 2.36
C ILE A 64 -9.92 0.87 0.92
N LYS A 65 -11.23 0.74 0.73
CA LYS A 65 -11.95 1.25 -0.42
C LYS A 65 -11.57 2.72 -0.59
N ASN A 66 -11.00 3.06 -1.74
CA ASN A 66 -11.14 4.36 -2.37
C ASN A 66 -12.61 4.54 -2.81
N SER A 67 -13.44 4.61 -1.77
CA SER A 67 -14.79 5.11 -1.61
C SER A 67 -15.11 4.71 -0.16
N GLU A 68 -14.65 5.55 0.78
CA GLU A 68 -14.93 5.52 2.23
C GLU A 68 -15.38 4.16 2.80
N THR A 69 -14.44 3.26 3.07
CA THR A 69 -14.50 2.41 4.27
C THR A 69 -13.08 1.93 4.54
N ALA A 70 -12.53 2.35 5.68
CA ALA A 70 -11.38 1.74 6.32
C ALA A 70 -11.49 0.20 6.24
N GLN A 71 -10.49 -0.55 5.78
CA GLN A 71 -9.70 -1.42 6.66
C GLN A 71 -8.56 -2.11 5.88
N GLN A 72 -7.48 -2.51 6.56
CA GLN A 72 -6.43 -3.42 6.09
C GLN A 72 -5.56 -3.06 4.85
N SER A 73 -4.31 -2.61 4.97
CA SER A 73 -3.15 -3.30 5.56
C SER A 73 -3.07 -4.83 5.29
N GLU A 74 -1.88 -5.32 4.95
CA GLU A 74 -1.47 -6.73 4.81
C GLU A 74 -1.39 -7.38 3.41
N LYS A 75 -1.00 -6.69 2.34
CA LYS A 75 -0.42 -7.42 1.19
C LYS A 75 1.00 -6.97 0.91
N LYS A 76 1.89 -7.38 1.81
CA LYS A 76 3.27 -7.68 1.45
C LYS A 76 3.20 -8.89 0.51
N LYS A 77 3.18 -8.69 -0.81
CA LYS A 77 3.52 -9.80 -1.70
C LYS A 77 4.18 -9.29 -2.97
N SER A 78 5.29 -9.94 -3.26
CA SER A 78 6.18 -9.76 -4.39
C SER A 78 5.45 -9.67 -5.71
N ASN A 79 5.38 -8.48 -6.29
CA ASN A 79 4.88 -8.25 -7.65
C ASN A 79 6.02 -8.08 -8.65
N ARG A 80 7.14 -8.81 -8.47
CA ARG A 80 8.24 -8.73 -9.44
C ARG A 80 8.01 -9.65 -10.64
N TYR A 81 7.25 -10.74 -10.50
CA TYR A 81 6.92 -11.65 -11.60
C TYR A 81 5.44 -12.12 -11.55
N PRO A 82 4.78 -12.28 -12.71
CA PRO A 82 3.35 -12.58 -12.83
C PRO A 82 2.93 -14.00 -12.42
N GLU A 83 3.89 -14.91 -12.22
CA GLU A 83 3.64 -16.33 -11.98
C GLU A 83 3.25 -16.65 -10.51
N GLU A 84 3.56 -15.79 -9.53
CA GLU A 84 3.27 -16.05 -8.12
C GLU A 84 2.24 -15.08 -7.53
N HIS A 85 0.97 -15.20 -7.93
CA HIS A 85 -0.12 -14.42 -7.34
C HIS A 85 -1.25 -15.31 -6.82
N SER A 86 -1.30 -15.50 -5.49
CA SER A 86 -2.45 -16.03 -4.77
C SER A 86 -3.45 -14.91 -4.43
N CYS A 87 -3.80 -14.07 -5.39
CA CYS A 87 -4.85 -13.07 -5.21
C CYS A 87 -6.22 -13.73 -5.43
N THR A 88 -7.12 -13.65 -4.45
CA THR A 88 -8.48 -14.23 -4.54
C THR A 88 -9.33 -13.53 -5.61
N VAL A 89 -9.07 -12.24 -5.85
CA VAL A 89 -9.79 -11.44 -6.85
C VAL A 89 -9.07 -11.53 -8.20
N ASN A 90 -9.79 -11.94 -9.25
CA ASN A 90 -9.25 -12.11 -10.61
C ASN A 90 -9.34 -10.79 -11.42
N PHE A 91 -8.36 -9.90 -11.23
CA PHE A 91 -8.31 -8.62 -11.93
C PHE A 91 -8.23 -8.76 -13.46
N LYS A 92 -7.66 -9.86 -13.97
CA LYS A 92 -7.56 -10.14 -15.42
C LYS A 92 -8.94 -10.40 -16.05
N GLN A 93 -9.84 -11.03 -15.31
CA GLN A 93 -11.22 -11.26 -15.76
C GLN A 93 -12.03 -9.97 -15.69
N ILE A 94 -11.95 -9.25 -14.57
CA ILE A 94 -12.65 -7.98 -14.37
C ILE A 94 -12.27 -6.97 -15.47
N GLY A 95 -10.97 -6.83 -15.77
CA GLY A 95 -10.50 -5.93 -16.83
C GLY A 95 -11.01 -6.32 -18.23
N ARG A 96 -11.08 -7.63 -18.53
CA ARG A 96 -11.64 -8.11 -19.81
C ARG A 96 -13.13 -7.81 -19.93
N GLU A 97 -13.89 -8.00 -18.86
CA GLU A 97 -15.34 -7.75 -18.86
C GLU A 97 -15.67 -6.26 -19.06
N ILE A 98 -14.90 -5.38 -18.43
CA ILE A 98 -15.01 -3.92 -18.62
C ILE A 98 -14.71 -3.53 -20.07
N LEU A 99 -13.61 -4.06 -20.64
CA LEU A 99 -13.25 -3.81 -22.03
C LEU A 99 -14.34 -4.28 -23.00
N ILE A 100 -14.92 -5.47 -22.80
CA ILE A 100 -16.03 -5.97 -23.64
C ILE A 100 -17.23 -5.02 -23.58
N LYS A 101 -17.58 -4.53 -22.38
CA LYS A 101 -18.70 -3.61 -22.21
C LYS A 101 -18.44 -2.24 -22.82
N GLN A 102 -17.19 -1.79 -22.83
CA GLN A 102 -16.81 -0.44 -23.27
C GLN A 102 -16.38 -0.35 -24.73
N ASN A 103 -16.13 -1.46 -25.42
CA ASN A 103 -15.65 -1.40 -26.80
C ASN A 103 -16.82 -1.14 -27.76
N PRO A 104 -16.85 0.02 -28.45
CA PRO A 104 -17.90 0.29 -29.43
C PRO A 104 -17.77 -0.65 -30.62
N VAL A 105 -18.90 -1.22 -31.04
CA VAL A 105 -18.92 -2.19 -32.14
C VAL A 105 -18.81 -1.45 -33.47
N ILE A 106 -17.62 -1.50 -34.08
CA ILE A 106 -17.39 -0.97 -35.43
C ILE A 106 -17.89 -2.02 -36.43
N LYS A 107 -19.11 -1.82 -36.95
CA LYS A 107 -19.66 -2.59 -38.08
C LYS A 107 -19.55 -1.72 -39.32
N ALA A 108 -18.81 -2.19 -40.31
CA ALA A 108 -18.86 -1.64 -41.66
C ALA A 108 -19.92 -2.41 -42.46
N ASP A 109 -20.68 -1.70 -43.29
CA ASP A 109 -21.60 -2.33 -44.22
C ASP A 109 -20.82 -3.15 -45.25
N LYS A 110 -21.34 -4.34 -45.57
CA LYS A 110 -20.76 -5.21 -46.58
C LYS A 110 -21.07 -4.59 -47.95
N LEU A 111 -20.07 -4.03 -48.62
CA LEU A 111 -20.27 -3.44 -49.94
C LEU A 111 -20.61 -4.52 -50.96
N ASP A 112 -21.72 -4.32 -51.67
CA ASP A 112 -22.11 -5.17 -52.79
C ASP A 112 -21.22 -4.90 -54.01
N LYS A 113 -20.94 -5.97 -54.76
CA LYS A 113 -20.05 -5.95 -55.92
C LYS A 113 -20.73 -5.17 -57.04
N ILE A 114 -20.20 -3.99 -57.35
CA ILE A 114 -20.67 -3.16 -58.48
C ILE A 114 -20.34 -3.94 -59.77
N LEU A 115 -21.37 -4.26 -60.56
CA LEU A 115 -21.29 -4.86 -61.91
C LEU A 115 -21.44 -3.77 -62.98
#